data_AF-A0AA43C6L9-F1
#
_entry.id   AF-A0AA43C6L9-F1
#
_cell.length_a   1.000
_cell.length_b   1.000
_cell.length_c   1.000
_cell.angle_alpha   90.00
_cell.angle_beta   90.00
_cell.angle_gamma   90.00
#
_symmetry.space_group_name_H-M   'P 1'
#
loop_
_entity.id
_entity.type
_entity.pdbx_description
1 polymer ?
#
loop_
_entity_poly.entity_id
_entity_poly.type
_entity_poly.pdbx_seq_one_letter_code
_entity_poly.pdbx_strand_id
1 'polypeptide(L)'
;MTEEWLEQMNNQVNTVEKLEKYINLSAEEREAIETLKTKWGTSPYFASLMDKDDPDCPIRKQVIPSTNELINEYGMENYLVWKENRATDEVRPDSIARQYNDRIAFVG
;
A
#
# COMPACT_ATOMS: atom_id res chain seq x y z
N MET A 1 -1.47 -7.67 -29.69
CA MET A 1 -0.33 -7.41 -28.79
C MET A 1 -0.93 -6.89 -27.50
N THR A 2 -1.08 -7.73 -26.48
CA THR A 2 -1.46 -7.25 -25.15
C THR A 2 -0.34 -6.34 -24.67
N GLU A 3 -0.67 -5.14 -24.21
CA GLU A 3 0.36 -4.24 -23.68
C GLU A 3 0.93 -4.81 -22.38
N GLU A 4 2.25 -4.73 -22.20
CA GLU A 4 2.98 -5.35 -21.08
C GLU A 4 2.40 -4.96 -19.70
N TRP A 5 1.92 -3.72 -19.56
CA TRP A 5 1.30 -3.24 -18.32
C TRP A 5 -0.03 -3.93 -17.99
N LEU A 6 -0.82 -4.34 -18.99
CA LEU A 6 -2.06 -5.09 -18.78
C LEU A 6 -1.76 -6.48 -18.21
N GLU A 7 -0.68 -7.12 -18.68
CA GLU A 7 -0.25 -8.42 -18.16
C GLU A 7 0.27 -8.30 -16.71
N GLN A 8 1.00 -7.23 -16.40
CA GLN A 8 1.45 -6.94 -15.04
C GLN A 8 0.28 -6.70 -14.07
N MET A 9 -0.77 -6.01 -14.52
CA MET A 9 -1.99 -5.80 -13.72
C MET A 9 -2.78 -7.10 -13.51
N ASN A 10 -2.95 -7.91 -14.57
CA ASN A 10 -3.68 -9.18 -14.47
C ASN A 10 -2.95 -10.21 -13.60
N ASN A 11 -1.62 -10.18 -13.61
CA ASN A 11 -0.78 -11.14 -12.86
C ASN A 11 -0.26 -10.58 -11.53
N GLN A 12 -0.98 -9.65 -10.90
CA GLN A 12 -0.56 -9.05 -9.63
C GLN A 12 -0.19 -10.13 -8.59
N VAL A 13 0.91 -9.87 -7.88
CA VAL A 13 1.42 -10.66 -6.76
C VAL A 13 0.73 -10.15 -5.50
N ASN A 14 -0.36 -10.81 -5.11
CA ASN A 14 -1.22 -10.43 -3.98
C ASN A 14 -1.65 -11.64 -3.12
N THR A 15 -0.98 -12.78 -3.30
CA THR A 15 -1.17 -13.99 -2.50
C THR A 15 0.18 -14.50 -2.01
N VAL A 16 0.20 -15.17 -0.85
CA VAL A 16 1.41 -15.75 -0.26
C VAL A 16 2.10 -16.69 -1.26
N GLU A 17 1.33 -17.56 -1.92
CA GLU A 17 1.86 -18.53 -2.89
C GLU A 17 2.53 -17.89 -4.11
N LYS A 18 2.05 -16.71 -4.55
CA LYS A 18 2.69 -15.97 -5.63
C LYS A 18 3.94 -15.25 -5.14
N LEU A 19 3.92 -14.74 -3.91
CA LEU A 19 5.03 -14.02 -3.30
C LEU A 19 6.22 -14.95 -2.98
N GLU A 20 5.96 -16.18 -2.51
CA GLU A 20 6.97 -17.22 -2.26
C GLU A 20 7.80 -17.58 -3.51
N LYS A 21 7.32 -17.25 -4.72
CA LYS A 21 8.09 -17.43 -5.96
C LYS A 21 9.21 -16.42 -6.13
N TYR A 22 9.06 -15.24 -5.54
CA TYR A 22 10.02 -14.13 -5.66
C TYR A 22 10.96 -14.07 -4.45
N ILE A 23 10.42 -14.27 -3.25
CA ILE A 23 11.16 -14.10 -2.00
C ILE A 23 11.01 -15.30 -1.06
N ASN A 24 11.97 -15.46 -0.15
CA ASN A 24 11.85 -16.39 0.97
C ASN A 24 11.12 -15.68 2.12
N LEU A 25 9.86 -16.07 2.37
CA LEU A 25 9.04 -15.48 3.42
C LEU A 25 9.47 -15.97 4.81
N SER A 26 9.58 -15.03 5.74
CA SER A 26 9.73 -15.34 7.15
C SER A 26 8.40 -15.76 7.77
N ALA A 27 8.45 -16.45 8.91
CA ALA A 27 7.25 -16.82 9.65
C ALA A 27 6.44 -15.59 10.10
N GLU A 28 7.13 -14.51 10.51
CA GLU A 28 6.51 -13.27 10.96
C GLU A 28 5.73 -12.57 9.85
N GLU A 29 6.26 -12.53 8.63
CA GLU A 29 5.54 -11.91 7.50
C GLU A 29 4.36 -12.76 7.04
N ARG A 30 4.48 -14.08 7.10
CA ARG A 30 3.37 -14.98 6.81
C ARG A 30 2.22 -14.75 7.80
N GLU A 31 2.55 -14.67 9.09
CA GLU A 31 1.59 -14.36 10.15
C GLU A 31 0.99 -12.97 9.96
N ALA A 32 1.81 -11.98 9.60
CA ALA A 32 1.36 -10.62 9.31
C ALA A 32 0.36 -10.60 8.15
N ILE A 33 0.66 -11.27 7.03
CA ILE A 33 -0.22 -11.37 5.87
C ILE A 33 -1.55 -12.06 6.21
N GLU A 34 -1.52 -13.11 7.03
CA GLU A 34 -2.72 -13.87 7.41
C GLU A 34 -3.58 -13.12 8.44
N THR A 35 -2.95 -12.34 9.32
CA THR A 35 -3.61 -11.61 10.41
C THR A 35 -4.13 -10.24 9.96
N LEU A 36 -3.36 -9.54 9.13
CA LEU A 36 -3.68 -8.19 8.66
C LEU A 36 -4.67 -8.28 7.48
N LYS A 37 -5.86 -7.72 7.67
CA LYS A 37 -6.85 -7.58 6.59
C LYS A 37 -6.54 -6.43 5.62
N THR A 38 -5.32 -5.92 5.64
CA THR A 38 -4.86 -4.82 4.78
C THR A 38 -4.74 -5.33 3.35
N LYS A 39 -5.17 -4.52 2.38
CA LYS A 39 -4.93 -4.84 0.97
C LYS A 39 -3.46 -4.60 0.66
N TRP A 40 -2.77 -5.64 0.24
CA TRP A 40 -1.38 -5.58 -0.19
C TRP A 40 -1.23 -6.25 -1.55
N GLY A 41 -0.09 -6.02 -2.18
CA GLY A 41 0.28 -6.67 -3.43
C GLY A 41 0.86 -5.71 -4.44
N THR A 42 1.63 -6.25 -5.37
CA THR A 42 2.40 -5.47 -6.33
C THR A 42 2.49 -6.17 -7.69
N SER A 43 3.02 -5.49 -8.69
CA SER A 43 3.22 -6.10 -10.01
C SER A 43 4.35 -7.15 -9.97
N PRO A 44 4.30 -8.19 -10.81
CA PRO A 44 5.40 -9.14 -10.97
C PRO A 44 6.77 -8.49 -11.15
N TYR A 45 6.83 -7.42 -11.95
CA TYR A 45 8.05 -6.64 -12.17
C TYR A 45 8.57 -5.99 -10.87
N PHE A 46 7.70 -5.40 -10.07
CA PHE A 46 8.14 -4.78 -8.82
C PHE A 46 8.54 -5.82 -7.77
N ALA A 47 7.85 -6.96 -7.75
CA ALA A 47 8.21 -8.10 -6.90
C ALA A 47 9.58 -8.69 -7.28
N SER A 48 9.96 -8.68 -8.57
CA SER A 48 11.28 -9.20 -8.99
C SER A 48 12.45 -8.29 -8.64
N LEU A 49 12.21 -7.04 -8.23
CA LEU A 49 13.23 -6.15 -7.70
C LEU A 49 13.55 -6.42 -6.23
N MET A 50 12.74 -7.23 -5.53
CA MET A 50 12.98 -7.59 -4.14
C MET A 50 14.19 -8.52 -4.03
N ASP A 51 15.00 -8.30 -2.99
CA ASP A 51 16.00 -9.29 -2.61
C ASP A 51 15.29 -10.49 -1.97
N LYS A 52 15.63 -11.68 -2.43
CA LYS A 52 15.01 -12.94 -2.02
C LYS A 52 15.36 -13.33 -0.59
N ASP A 53 16.59 -13.05 -0.18
CA ASP A 53 17.19 -13.56 1.05
C ASP A 53 17.36 -12.48 2.12
N ASP A 54 17.23 -11.20 1.76
CA ASP A 54 17.30 -10.07 2.69
C ASP A 54 15.91 -9.65 3.21
N PRO A 55 15.56 -9.90 4.49
CA PRO A 55 14.34 -9.41 5.11
C PRO A 55 14.34 -7.89 5.30
N ASP A 56 15.51 -7.25 5.34
CA ASP A 56 15.65 -5.81 5.52
C ASP A 56 15.50 -5.00 4.22
N CYS A 57 15.27 -5.69 3.09
CA CYS A 57 15.12 -5.10 1.77
C CYS A 57 14.06 -3.96 1.77
N PRO A 58 14.41 -2.75 1.31
CA PRO A 58 13.51 -1.60 1.36
C PRO A 58 12.29 -1.76 0.44
N ILE A 59 12.43 -2.48 -0.67
CA ILE A 59 11.33 -2.75 -1.61
C ILE A 59 10.32 -3.71 -0.99
N ARG A 60 10.82 -4.72 -0.27
CA ARG A 60 10.03 -5.70 0.46
C ARG A 60 9.17 -5.03 1.54
N LYS A 61 9.77 -4.16 2.35
CA LYS A 61 9.10 -3.39 3.42
C LYS A 61 8.03 -2.41 2.94
N GLN A 62 7.99 -2.05 1.66
CA GLN A 62 6.94 -1.19 1.10
C GLN A 62 5.70 -1.97 0.66
N VAL A 63 5.84 -3.28 0.42
CA VAL A 63 4.79 -4.10 -0.18
C VAL A 63 4.22 -5.12 0.80
N ILE A 64 5.08 -5.72 1.61
CA ILE A 64 4.69 -6.77 2.56
C ILE A 64 4.25 -6.10 3.85
N PRO A 65 3.02 -6.39 4.31
CA PRO A 65 2.53 -5.82 5.55
C PRO A 65 3.28 -6.38 6.76
N SER A 66 3.47 -5.56 7.78
CA SER A 66 4.09 -5.96 9.05
C SER A 66 3.10 -5.85 10.20
N THR A 67 3.20 -6.73 11.20
CA THR A 67 2.41 -6.64 12.45
C THR A 67 2.63 -5.31 13.18
N ASN A 68 3.79 -4.68 12.99
CA ASN A 68 4.09 -3.34 13.53
C ASN A 68 3.16 -2.25 12.99
N GLU A 69 2.49 -2.46 11.84
CA GLU A 69 1.50 -1.51 11.31
C GLU A 69 0.25 -1.36 12.20
N LEU A 70 0.01 -2.31 13.11
CA LEU A 70 -1.07 -2.22 14.10
C LEU A 70 -0.78 -1.22 15.23
N ILE A 71 0.49 -0.83 15.39
CA ILE A 71 0.93 0.02 16.48
C ILE A 71 0.82 1.47 16.03
N ASN A 72 -0.19 2.18 16.55
CA ASN A 72 -0.39 3.60 16.30
C ASN A 72 -0.14 4.42 17.58
N GLU A 73 1.13 4.69 17.88
CA GLU A 73 1.53 5.45 19.09
C GLU A 73 1.40 6.97 18.93
N TYR A 74 1.73 7.50 17.75
CA TYR A 74 1.84 8.95 17.52
C TYR A 74 0.88 9.47 16.44
N GLY A 75 0.14 8.59 15.77
CA GLY A 75 -0.77 8.97 14.70
C GLY A 75 -2.05 9.60 15.23
N MET A 76 -2.68 10.41 14.38
CA MET A 76 -3.95 11.05 14.66
C MET A 76 -5.06 10.32 13.90
N GLU A 77 -6.11 9.92 14.63
CA GLU A 77 -7.29 9.36 14.01
C GLU A 77 -7.93 10.37 13.05
N ASN A 78 -8.34 9.93 11.86
CA ASN A 78 -8.93 10.79 10.83
C ASN A 78 -8.06 12.00 10.43
N TYR A 79 -6.72 11.89 10.49
CA TYR A 79 -5.77 12.94 10.14
C TYR A 79 -6.08 13.65 8.80
N LEU A 80 -6.55 12.91 7.80
CA LEU A 80 -6.89 13.46 6.48
C LEU A 80 -8.04 14.48 6.53
N VAL A 81 -9.00 14.34 7.43
CA VAL A 81 -10.12 15.30 7.59
C VAL A 81 -9.57 16.68 7.97
N TRP A 82 -8.60 16.70 8.89
CA TRP A 82 -7.94 17.93 9.31
C TRP A 82 -7.05 18.49 8.18
N LYS A 83 -6.24 17.62 7.57
CA LYS A 83 -5.30 18.03 6.50
C LYS A 83 -6.00 18.57 5.25
N GLU A 84 -7.15 18.04 4.90
CA GLU A 84 -7.92 18.42 3.71
C GLU A 84 -8.98 19.50 3.99
N ASN A 85 -8.93 20.14 5.17
CA ASN A 85 -9.89 21.15 5.62
C ASN A 85 -11.36 20.69 5.51
N ARG A 86 -11.63 19.39 5.65
CA ARG A 86 -12.99 18.84 5.56
C ARG A 86 -13.85 19.13 6.79
N ALA A 87 -13.22 19.54 7.89
CA ALA A 87 -13.90 19.99 9.10
C ALA A 87 -14.39 21.46 9.03
N THR A 88 -14.35 22.10 7.85
CA THR A 88 -14.79 23.49 7.64
C THR A 88 -16.21 23.53 7.05
N ASP A 89 -16.84 24.70 7.05
CA ASP A 89 -18.17 24.92 6.46
C ASP A 89 -18.19 24.87 4.91
N GLU A 90 -17.04 24.61 4.27
CA GLU A 90 -16.94 24.53 2.82
C GLU A 90 -17.52 23.22 2.27
N VAL A 91 -18.64 23.32 1.55
CA VAL A 91 -19.27 22.15 0.89
C VAL A 91 -18.58 21.88 -0.46
N ARG A 92 -17.99 20.69 -0.60
CA ARG A 92 -17.37 20.21 -1.85
C ARG A 92 -17.58 18.70 -2.00
N PRO A 93 -17.54 18.16 -3.25
CA PRO A 93 -17.57 16.72 -3.49
C PRO A 93 -16.46 15.96 -2.76
N ASP A 94 -16.72 14.70 -2.40
CA ASP A 94 -15.74 13.85 -1.71
C ASP A 94 -14.46 13.61 -2.52
N SER A 95 -14.56 13.70 -3.84
CA SER A 95 -13.44 13.58 -4.77
C SER A 95 -12.48 14.78 -4.77
N ILE A 96 -12.75 15.85 -4.01
CA ILE A 96 -11.89 17.04 -3.96
C ILE A 96 -11.30 17.20 -2.56
N ALA A 97 -9.97 17.09 -2.48
CA ALA A 97 -9.18 17.42 -1.30
C ALA A 97 -8.49 18.78 -1.51
N ARG A 98 -8.62 19.70 -0.54
CA ARG A 98 -8.01 21.05 -0.61
C ARG A 98 -7.32 21.41 0.69
N GLN A 99 -6.01 21.31 0.69
CA GLN A 99 -5.16 21.80 1.78
C GLN A 99 -4.74 23.27 1.56
N TYR A 100 -4.53 23.67 0.31
CA TYR A 100 -4.07 25.01 -0.07
C TYR A 100 -5.14 25.76 -0.87
N ASN A 101 -5.14 27.09 -0.80
CA ASN A 101 -6.13 27.90 -1.51
C ASN A 101 -6.00 27.82 -3.04
N ASP A 102 -4.80 27.60 -3.56
CA ASP A 102 -4.46 27.63 -4.98
C ASP A 102 -4.38 26.23 -5.64
N ARG A 103 -4.53 25.15 -4.86
CA ARG A 103 -4.32 23.78 -5.34
C ARG A 103 -5.32 22.80 -4.75
N ILE A 104 -5.77 21.88 -5.58
CA ILE A 104 -6.62 20.77 -5.17
C ILE A 104 -5.99 19.45 -5.61
N ALA A 105 -6.25 18.40 -4.83
CA ALA A 105 -6.07 17.02 -5.27
C ALA A 105 -7.45 16.46 -5.62
N PHE A 106 -7.56 15.87 -6.81
CA PHE A 106 -8.76 15.17 -7.25
C PHE A 106 -8.55 13.66 -7.09
N VAL A 107 -9.48 13.00 -6.39
CA VAL A 107 -9.46 11.56 -6.11
C VAL A 107 -10.75 10.97 -6.69
N GLY A 108 -10.64 10.12 -7.71
CA GLY A 108 -11.78 9.54 -8.42
C GLY A 108 -11.50 8.13 -8.89
#